data_AF-A0A2V7YIW0-F1
#
_entry.id   AF-A0A2V7YIW0-F1
#
_cell.length_a   1.000
_cell.length_b   1.000
_cell.length_c   1.000
_cell.angle_alpha   90.00
_cell.angle_beta   90.00
_cell.angle_gamma   90.00
#
_symmetry.space_group_name_H-M   'P 1'
#
loop_
_entity.id
_entity.type
_entity.pdbx_description
1 polymer ?
#
loop_
_entity_poly.entity_id
_entity_poly.type
_entity_poly.pdbx_seq_one_letter_code
_entity_poly.pdbx_strand_id
1 'polypeptide(L)'
;MSAAATEAALAIDAVQREVLLEELATLVVSLRDPQTRTPWEELAAAVDAGGVEESQLGRLEQILEMTLQTGRVRRVHGAESEQALLRLFHQTPRGAAARRATEAVNRTLATLAGQTVETMLFTTQGPGVY
;
A
#
# COMPACT_ATOMS: atom_id res chain seq x y z
N MET A 1 22.09 15.44 24.24
CA MET A 1 21.56 15.44 22.87
C MET A 1 20.39 14.48 22.85
N SER A 2 19.16 15.00 22.90
CA SER A 2 17.94 14.19 22.98
C SER A 2 17.64 13.65 21.58
N ALA A 3 17.63 12.32 21.43
CA ALA A 3 17.05 11.69 20.25
C ALA A 3 15.56 12.07 20.24
N ALA A 4 15.13 12.81 19.21
CA ALA A 4 13.72 12.96 18.93
C ALA A 4 13.17 11.54 18.71
N ALA A 5 12.23 11.11 19.54
CA ALA A 5 11.43 9.94 19.22
C ALA A 5 10.73 10.28 17.91
N THR A 6 11.18 9.68 16.80
CA THR A 6 10.45 9.75 15.55
C THR A 6 9.10 9.09 15.84
N GLU A 7 8.05 9.89 15.76
CA GLU A 7 6.70 9.45 16.06
C GLU A 7 6.18 8.73 14.82
N ALA A 8 5.88 7.44 14.96
CA ALA A 8 5.47 6.60 13.85
C ALA A 8 4.35 7.26 13.03
N ALA A 9 4.60 7.46 11.73
CA ALA A 9 3.63 8.04 10.81
C ALA A 9 2.41 7.13 10.60
N LEU A 10 2.61 5.81 10.69
CA LEU A 10 1.56 4.82 10.49
C LEU A 10 1.72 3.65 11.47
N ALA A 11 0.66 3.36 12.25
CA ALA A 11 0.63 2.24 13.17
C ALA A 11 0.31 0.93 12.44
N ILE A 12 0.97 -0.16 12.84
CA ILE A 12 0.79 -1.50 12.28
C ILE A 12 0.21 -2.43 13.34
N ASP A 13 -1.01 -2.92 13.10
CA ASP A 13 -1.68 -3.87 13.98
C ASP A 13 -1.06 -5.28 13.92
N ALA A 14 -1.49 -6.18 14.81
CA ALA A 14 -0.92 -7.52 14.92
C ALA A 14 -1.11 -8.36 13.65
N VAL A 15 -2.28 -8.28 13.01
CA VAL A 15 -2.60 -9.05 11.79
C VAL A 15 -1.79 -8.51 10.62
N GLN A 16 -1.74 -7.18 10.47
CA GLN A 16 -0.92 -6.53 9.45
C GLN A 16 0.55 -6.89 9.61
N ARG A 17 1.06 -6.84 10.84
CA ARG A 17 2.45 -7.17 11.17
C ARG A 17 2.81 -8.59 10.78
N GLU A 18 2.01 -9.57 11.20
CA GLU A 18 2.25 -10.99 10.90
C GLU A 18 2.40 -11.21 9.39
N VAL A 19 1.44 -10.73 8.60
CA VAL A 19 1.43 -10.91 7.15
C VAL A 19 2.59 -10.15 6.48
N LEU A 20 2.83 -8.90 6.89
CA LEU A 20 3.91 -8.09 6.29
C LEU A 20 5.28 -8.67 6.59
N LEU A 21 5.52 -9.22 7.79
CA LEU A 21 6.80 -9.82 8.14
C LEU A 21 7.09 -11.08 7.32
N GLU A 22 6.08 -11.92 7.04
CA GLU A 22 6.26 -13.09 6.16
C GLU A 22 6.61 -12.67 4.72
N GLU A 23 5.90 -11.67 4.20
CA GLU A 23 6.11 -11.18 2.84
C GLU A 23 7.47 -10.46 2.70
N LEU A 24 7.87 -9.68 3.72
CA LEU A 24 9.18 -9.04 3.78
C LEU A 24 10.30 -10.06 3.92
N ALA A 25 10.14 -11.09 4.75
CA ALA A 25 11.14 -12.17 4.88
C ALA A 25 11.34 -12.88 3.54
N THR A 26 10.25 -13.18 2.83
CA THR A 26 10.30 -13.78 1.49
C THR A 26 11.06 -12.90 0.51
N LEU A 27 10.80 -11.59 0.51
CA LEU A 27 11.49 -10.63 -0.35
C LEU A 27 12.98 -10.52 0.00
N VAL A 28 13.32 -10.33 1.27
CA VAL A 28 14.69 -10.14 1.76
C VAL A 28 15.58 -11.33 1.40
N VAL A 29 15.08 -12.57 1.56
CA VAL A 29 15.81 -13.79 1.18
C VAL A 29 16.09 -13.86 -0.33
N SER A 30 15.22 -13.28 -1.16
CA SER A 30 15.40 -13.28 -2.62
C SER A 30 16.46 -12.26 -3.11
N LEU A 31 16.75 -11.23 -2.32
CA LEU A 31 17.66 -10.14 -2.67
C LEU A 31 19.11 -10.52 -2.32
N ARG A 32 19.98 -10.62 -3.34
CA ARG A 32 21.40 -11.01 -3.15
C ARG A 32 22.32 -9.87 -2.76
N ASP A 33 22.07 -8.67 -3.27
CA ASP A 33 22.91 -7.49 -3.01
C ASP A 33 22.53 -6.84 -1.66
N PRO A 34 23.46 -6.74 -0.69
CA PRO A 34 23.23 -6.09 0.59
C PRO A 34 22.71 -4.65 0.48
N GLN A 35 23.15 -3.88 -0.52
CA GLN A 35 22.71 -2.48 -0.66
C GLN A 35 21.23 -2.40 -1.01
N THR A 36 20.75 -3.32 -1.86
CA THR A 36 19.31 -3.42 -2.16
C THR A 36 18.51 -4.03 -1.01
N ARG A 37 19.12 -4.88 -0.19
CA ARG A 37 18.45 -5.63 0.89
C ARG A 37 18.23 -4.79 2.15
N THR A 38 19.25 -4.03 2.56
CA THR A 38 19.26 -3.27 3.83
C THR A 38 17.99 -2.43 4.02
N PRO A 39 17.51 -1.67 3.02
CA PRO A 39 16.33 -0.83 3.22
C PRO A 39 15.02 -1.62 3.44
N TRP A 40 14.96 -2.89 3.02
CA TRP A 40 13.83 -3.80 3.29
C TRP A 40 13.94 -4.43 4.68
N GLU A 41 15.15 -4.73 5.15
CA GLU A 41 15.40 -5.20 6.51
C GLU A 41 15.05 -4.10 7.53
N GLU A 42 15.38 -2.84 7.24
CA GLU A 42 14.99 -1.68 8.05
C GLU A 42 13.46 -1.51 8.11
N LEU A 43 12.76 -1.73 6.99
CA LEU A 43 11.30 -1.72 6.98
C LEU A 43 10.73 -2.88 7.80
N ALA A 44 11.31 -4.08 7.69
CA ALA A 44 10.88 -5.24 8.48
C ALA A 44 11.03 -4.97 9.98
N ALA A 45 12.13 -4.35 10.40
CA ALA A 45 12.33 -3.97 11.80
C ALA A 45 11.29 -2.94 12.29
N ALA A 46 10.92 -1.96 11.46
CA ALA A 46 9.89 -0.98 11.79
C ALA A 46 8.50 -1.64 11.91
N VAL A 47 8.15 -2.50 10.95
CA VAL A 47 6.92 -3.30 10.99
C VAL A 47 6.85 -4.16 12.25
N ASP A 48 7.94 -4.83 12.62
CA ASP A 48 8.02 -5.66 13.83
C ASP A 48 7.81 -4.82 15.11
N ALA A 49 8.38 -3.62 15.14
CA ALA A 49 8.16 -2.64 16.21
C ALA A 49 6.71 -2.09 16.25
N GLY A 50 5.92 -2.30 15.20
CA GLY A 50 4.51 -1.93 15.14
C GLY A 50 4.22 -0.54 14.59
N GLY A 51 5.19 0.10 13.94
CA GLY A 51 5.02 1.44 13.39
C GLY A 51 6.00 1.72 12.26
N VAL A 52 5.54 2.44 11.25
CA VAL A 52 6.35 2.81 10.08
C VAL A 52 6.49 4.33 10.04
N GLU A 53 7.71 4.79 9.85
CA GLU A 53 8.04 6.21 9.74
C GLU A 53 7.75 6.78 8.34
N GLU A 54 7.60 8.09 8.24
CA GLU A 54 7.29 8.77 6.97
C GLU A 54 8.31 8.43 5.86
N SER A 55 9.60 8.34 6.22
CA SER A 55 10.68 7.99 5.29
C SER A 55 10.59 6.56 4.74
N GLN A 56 9.82 5.70 5.40
CA GLN A 56 9.64 4.29 5.04
C GLN A 56 8.31 4.03 4.31
N LEU A 57 7.37 5.00 4.29
CA LEU A 57 6.05 4.83 3.68
C LEU A 57 6.12 4.43 2.20
N GLY A 58 7.01 5.06 1.42
CA GLY A 58 7.16 4.72 0.00
C GLY A 58 7.53 3.26 -0.25
N ARG A 59 8.29 2.65 0.68
CA ARG A 59 8.67 1.24 0.60
C ARG A 59 7.56 0.32 1.12
N LEU A 60 6.86 0.73 2.18
CA LEU A 60 5.67 0.04 2.66
C LEU A 60 4.61 -0.05 1.55
N GLU A 61 4.39 1.05 0.82
CA GLU A 61 3.48 1.10 -0.33
C GLU A 61 3.89 0.09 -1.41
N GLN A 62 5.18 -0.01 -1.71
CA GLN A 62 5.68 -0.92 -2.73
C GLN A 62 5.42 -2.39 -2.37
N ILE A 63 5.68 -2.80 -1.12
CA ILE A 63 5.41 -4.18 -0.69
C ILE A 63 3.91 -4.46 -0.65
N LEU A 64 3.10 -3.53 -0.14
CA LEU A 64 1.65 -3.69 -0.11
C LEU A 64 1.06 -3.84 -1.52
N GLU A 65 1.50 -3.02 -2.48
CA GLU A 65 1.07 -3.14 -3.88
C GLU A 65 1.43 -4.50 -4.47
N MET A 66 2.69 -4.93 -4.33
CA MET A 66 3.14 -6.23 -4.86
C MET A 66 2.34 -7.39 -4.27
N THR A 67 2.17 -7.38 -2.96
CA THR A 67 1.50 -8.44 -2.20
C THR A 67 0.00 -8.49 -2.51
N LEU A 68 -0.68 -7.34 -2.63
CA LEU A 68 -2.11 -7.27 -2.98
C LEU A 68 -2.37 -7.63 -4.45
N GLN A 69 -1.49 -7.24 -5.38
CA GLN A 69 -1.68 -7.50 -6.82
C GLN A 69 -1.60 -8.99 -7.19
N THR A 70 -0.78 -9.77 -6.49
CA THR A 70 -0.59 -11.20 -6.80
C THR A 70 -1.73 -12.08 -6.30
N GLY A 71 -2.60 -11.55 -5.43
CA GLY A 71 -3.63 -12.30 -4.71
C GLY A 71 -3.05 -13.37 -3.77
N ARG A 72 -1.75 -13.33 -3.50
CA ARG A 72 -1.06 -14.32 -2.63
C ARG A 72 -1.60 -14.25 -1.21
N VAL A 73 -1.76 -13.05 -0.65
CA VAL A 73 -2.26 -12.89 0.73
C VAL A 73 -3.63 -13.52 0.91
N ARG A 74 -4.54 -13.37 -0.05
CA ARG A 74 -5.84 -14.04 0.04
C ARG A 74 -5.73 -15.56 0.08
N ARG A 75 -4.80 -16.14 -0.69
CA ARG A 75 -4.60 -17.59 -0.75
C ARG A 75 -3.92 -18.15 0.50
N VAL A 76 -2.97 -17.42 1.07
CA VAL A 76 -2.14 -17.87 2.20
C VAL A 76 -2.76 -17.49 3.54
N HIS A 77 -3.20 -16.23 3.69
CA HIS A 77 -3.68 -15.67 4.96
C HIS A 77 -5.19 -15.40 4.98
N GLY A 78 -5.91 -15.68 3.88
CA GLY A 78 -7.35 -15.51 3.79
C GLY A 78 -7.81 -14.09 3.43
N ALA A 79 -9.12 -13.95 3.22
CA ALA A 79 -9.72 -12.69 2.77
C ALA A 79 -9.66 -11.59 3.84
N GLU A 80 -9.76 -11.92 5.12
CA GLU A 80 -9.73 -10.91 6.19
C GLU A 80 -8.36 -10.22 6.27
N SER A 81 -7.29 -10.98 6.12
CA SER A 81 -5.90 -10.49 6.07
C SER A 81 -5.66 -9.61 4.85
N GLU A 82 -6.17 -10.00 3.68
CA GLU A 82 -6.13 -9.17 2.46
C GLU A 82 -6.85 -7.84 2.68
N GLN A 83 -8.03 -7.86 3.30
CA GLN A 83 -8.77 -6.65 3.63
C GLN A 83 -8.04 -5.78 4.66
N ALA A 84 -7.35 -6.38 5.64
CA ALA A 84 -6.53 -5.63 6.60
C ALA A 84 -5.39 -4.89 5.90
N LEU A 85 -4.66 -5.55 4.99
CA LEU A 85 -3.60 -4.91 4.21
C LEU A 85 -4.13 -3.87 3.23
N LEU A 86 -5.29 -4.09 2.62
CA LEU A 86 -5.92 -3.09 1.74
C LEU A 86 -6.31 -1.83 2.53
N ARG A 87 -6.86 -1.99 3.74
CA ARG A 87 -7.13 -0.85 4.64
C ARG A 87 -5.87 -0.12 5.06
N LEU A 88 -4.78 -0.85 5.29
CA LEU A 88 -3.48 -0.25 5.59
C LEU A 88 -2.94 0.54 4.38
N PHE A 89 -3.00 -0.04 3.18
CA PHE A 89 -2.60 0.64 1.94
C PHE A 89 -3.39 1.94 1.75
N HIS A 90 -4.70 1.95 1.98
CA HIS A 90 -5.50 3.17 1.84
C HIS A 90 -5.18 4.27 2.86
N GLN A 91 -4.41 3.99 3.92
CA GLN A 91 -3.91 4.99 4.86
C GLN A 91 -2.61 5.64 4.40
N THR A 92 -1.91 5.06 3.41
CA THR A 92 -0.69 5.65 2.85
C THR A 92 -0.99 6.77 1.84
N PRO A 93 -0.03 7.66 1.53
CA PRO A 93 -0.22 8.71 0.52
C PRO A 93 -0.68 8.18 -0.85
N ARG A 94 -0.04 7.13 -1.38
CA ARG A 94 -0.40 6.50 -2.67
C ARG A 94 -1.76 5.81 -2.61
N GLY A 95 -2.06 5.04 -1.57
CA GLY A 95 -3.36 4.38 -1.45
C GLY A 95 -4.51 5.36 -1.21
N ALA A 96 -4.26 6.46 -0.50
CA ALA A 96 -5.21 7.55 -0.36
C ALA A 96 -5.44 8.29 -1.69
N ALA A 97 -4.39 8.51 -2.49
CA ALA A 97 -4.50 9.08 -3.82
C ALA A 97 -5.31 8.17 -4.76
N ALA A 98 -5.04 6.86 -4.75
CA ALA A 98 -5.80 5.86 -5.51
C ALA A 98 -7.29 5.89 -5.12
N ARG A 99 -7.58 5.88 -3.81
CA ARG A 99 -8.95 5.97 -3.30
C ARG A 99 -9.67 7.24 -3.77
N ARG A 100 -9.02 8.41 -3.66
CA ARG A 100 -9.60 9.69 -4.13
C ARG A 100 -9.91 9.67 -5.62
N ALA A 101 -9.03 9.09 -6.44
CA ALA A 101 -9.24 8.96 -7.87
C ALA A 101 -10.46 8.07 -8.17
N THR A 102 -10.57 6.91 -7.53
CA THR A 102 -11.72 6.01 -7.67
C THR A 102 -13.02 6.67 -7.21
N GLU A 103 -13.01 7.37 -6.08
CA GLU A 103 -14.18 8.10 -5.59
C GLU A 103 -14.63 9.20 -6.57
N ALA A 104 -13.69 9.89 -7.24
CA ALA A 104 -14.00 10.86 -8.27
C ALA A 104 -14.67 10.22 -9.49
N VAL A 105 -14.14 9.09 -9.98
CA VAL A 105 -14.74 8.32 -11.07
C VAL A 105 -16.16 7.87 -10.70
N ASN A 106 -16.35 7.31 -9.50
CA ASN A 106 -17.65 6.84 -9.04
C ASN A 106 -18.67 7.98 -8.94
N ARG A 107 -18.28 9.15 -8.43
CA ARG A 107 -19.15 10.33 -8.41
C ARG A 107 -19.58 10.75 -9.82
N THR A 108 -18.65 10.74 -10.77
CA THR A 108 -18.96 11.05 -12.17
C THR A 108 -19.90 10.01 -12.77
N LEU A 109 -19.65 8.72 -12.55
CA LEU A 109 -20.52 7.66 -13.05
C LEU A 109 -21.93 7.73 -12.46
N ALA A 110 -22.06 8.14 -11.19
CA ALA A 110 -23.37 8.28 -10.55
C ALA A 110 -24.27 9.34 -11.21
N THR A 111 -23.70 10.36 -11.89
CA THR A 111 -24.51 11.36 -12.61
C THR A 111 -25.19 10.80 -13.86
N LEU A 112 -24.71 9.66 -14.36
CA LEU A 112 -25.24 8.96 -15.53
C LEU A 112 -26.34 7.95 -15.16
N ALA A 113 -26.69 7.82 -13.87
CA ALA A 113 -27.72 6.89 -13.42
C ALA A 113 -29.06 7.19 -14.11
N GLY A 114 -29.67 6.17 -14.74
CA GLY A 114 -30.93 6.28 -15.46
C GLY A 114 -30.81 6.82 -16.90
N GLN A 115 -29.60 7.09 -17.39
CA GLN A 115 -29.36 7.48 -18.78
C GLN A 115 -28.92 6.28 -19.64
N THR A 116 -29.32 6.26 -20.91
CA THR A 116 -28.76 5.34 -21.90
C THR A 116 -27.42 5.91 -22.37
N VAL A 117 -26.33 5.20 -22.09
CA VAL A 117 -24.99 5.62 -22.51
C VAL A 117 -24.53 4.78 -23.70
N GLU A 118 -24.32 5.41 -24.85
CA GLU A 118 -23.87 4.72 -26.08
C GLU A 118 -22.34 4.50 -26.10
N THR A 119 -21.55 5.43 -25.54
CA THR A 119 -20.08 5.32 -25.48
C THR A 119 -19.52 6.11 -24.31
N MET A 120 -18.48 5.56 -23.65
CA MET A 120 -17.68 6.25 -22.63
C MET A 120 -16.20 6.03 -22.90
N LEU A 121 -15.38 7.06 -22.67
CA LEU A 121 -13.92 6.98 -22.76
C LEU A 121 -13.31 7.50 -21.45
N PHE A 122 -12.42 6.69 -20.87
CA PHE A 122 -11.60 7.07 -19.71
C PHE A 122 -10.15 7.21 -20.15
N THR A 123 -9.55 8.37 -19.86
CA THR A 123 -8.13 8.61 -20.09
C THR A 123 -7.46 9.07 -18.80
N THR A 124 -6.27 8.56 -18.54
CA THR A 124 -5.39 9.11 -17.50
C THR A 124 -4.72 10.36 -18.05
N GLN A 125 -5.02 11.50 -17.42
CA GLN A 125 -4.32 12.76 -17.71
C GLN A 125 -2.90 12.65 -17.18
N GLY A 126 -1.92 12.67 -18.09
CA GLY A 126 -0.52 12.84 -17.76
C GLY A 126 -0.17 14.34 -17.65
N PRO A 127 0.86 14.72 -16.88
CA PRO A 127 1.34 16.10 -16.86
C PRO A 127 1.71 16.57 -18.29
N GLY A 128 1.28 17.78 -18.65
CA GLY A 128 1.58 18.41 -19.95
C GLY A 128 0.47 18.35 -21.00
N VAL A 129 -0.72 17.87 -20.67
CA VAL A 129 -1.90 17.91 -21.56
C VAL A 129 -2.82 19.03 -21.08
N TYR A 130 -2.91 20.13 -21.86
CA TYR A 130 -3.89 21.21 -21.70
C TYR A 130 -4.94 21.12 -22.81
#